data_AF-A0A9D6R7H7-F1
#
_entry.id   AF-A0A9D6R7H7-F1
#
_cell.length_a   1.000
_cell.length_b   1.000
_cell.length_c   1.000
_cell.angle_alpha   90.00
_cell.angle_beta   90.00
_cell.angle_gamma   90.00
#
_symmetry.space_group_name_H-M   'P 1'
#
loop_
_entity.id
_entity.type
_entity.pdbx_description
1 polymer ?
#
loop_
_entity_poly.entity_id
_entity_poly.type
_entity_poly.pdbx_seq_one_letter_code
_entity_poly.pdbx_strand_id
1 'polypeptide(L)'
;MSDTTEINALRKRYRDAYSVATVIVSFGSSIKIVGILVGVGIMLLAFQASAQMGVAGMLLGGVAGGIFYLLGILISAQGQILHAVLDTAVNSSPFLTNPDRAEIMSLRSAEPVNENETYTGLS
;
A
#
# COMPACT_ATOMS: atom_id res chain seq x y z
N MET A 1 24.93 -15.85 -21.14
CA MET A 1 25.10 -14.48 -20.59
C MET A 1 23.84 -13.61 -20.71
N SER A 2 22.78 -14.03 -21.42
CA SER A 2 21.50 -13.30 -21.54
C SER A 2 20.57 -13.43 -20.33
N ASP A 3 20.64 -14.55 -19.61
CA ASP A 3 19.70 -14.94 -18.54
C ASP A 3 19.68 -13.94 -17.35
N THR A 4 20.87 -13.50 -16.92
CA THR A 4 21.00 -12.58 -15.77
C THR A 4 20.42 -11.19 -16.07
N THR A 5 20.50 -10.72 -17.31
CA THR A 5 20.00 -9.39 -17.71
C THR A 5 18.47 -9.38 -17.76
N GLU A 6 17.87 -10.47 -18.25
CA GLU A 6 16.41 -10.65 -18.31
C GLU A 6 15.79 -10.74 -16.91
N ILE A 7 16.40 -11.53 -16.01
CA ILE A 7 15.95 -11.64 -14.61
C ILE A 7 16.05 -10.29 -13.89
N ASN A 8 17.13 -9.54 -14.08
CA ASN A 8 17.31 -8.22 -13.47
C ASN A 8 16.27 -7.20 -13.99
N ALA A 9 15.96 -7.24 -15.29
CA ALA A 9 14.91 -6.40 -15.88
C ALA A 9 13.52 -6.75 -15.31
N LEU A 10 13.24 -8.05 -15.15
CA LEU A 10 11.99 -8.54 -14.57
C LEU A 10 11.86 -8.13 -13.09
N ARG A 11 12.93 -8.29 -12.30
CA ARG A 11 13.00 -7.84 -10.90
C ARG A 11 12.73 -6.34 -10.77
N LYS A 12 13.34 -5.53 -11.63
CA LYS A 12 13.12 -4.07 -11.65
C LYS A 12 11.66 -3.74 -11.95
N ARG A 13 11.05 -4.40 -12.93
CA ARG A 13 9.64 -4.20 -13.30
C ARG A 13 8.69 -4.50 -12.15
N TYR A 14 8.85 -5.63 -11.46
CA TYR A 14 8.01 -5.94 -10.31
C TYR A 14 8.21 -4.94 -9.17
N ARG A 15 9.46 -4.61 -8.83
CA ARG A 15 9.77 -3.62 -7.78
C ARG A 15 9.14 -2.25 -8.08
N ASP A 16 9.18 -1.80 -9.32
CA ASP A 16 8.53 -0.57 -9.77
C ASP A 16 7.00 -0.64 -9.57
N ALA A 17 6.38 -1.76 -9.96
CA ALA A 17 4.95 -1.97 -9.74
C ALA A 17 4.55 -2.00 -8.26
N TYR A 18 5.35 -2.61 -7.39
CA TYR A 18 5.14 -2.56 -5.93
C TYR A 18 5.25 -1.14 -5.40
N SER A 19 6.20 -0.35 -5.91
CA SER A 19 6.35 1.06 -5.54
C SER A 19 5.10 1.87 -5.91
N VAL A 20 4.58 1.68 -7.13
CA VAL A 20 3.33 2.32 -7.57
C VAL A 20 2.16 1.94 -6.67
N ALA A 21 2.01 0.65 -6.35
CA ALA A 21 0.96 0.18 -5.44
C ALA A 21 1.06 0.86 -4.06
N THR A 22 2.27 0.97 -3.51
CA THR A 22 2.53 1.66 -2.23
C THR A 22 2.18 3.15 -2.32
N VAL A 23 2.58 3.83 -3.40
CA VAL A 23 2.26 5.25 -3.61
C VAL A 23 0.74 5.47 -3.64
N ILE A 24 -0.02 4.59 -4.30
CA ILE A 24 -1.49 4.67 -4.34
C ILE A 24 -2.08 4.51 -2.93
N VAL A 25 -1.60 3.54 -2.15
CA VAL A 25 -2.04 3.34 -0.76
C VAL A 25 -1.77 4.59 0.09
N SER A 26 -0.55 5.12 0.01
CA SER A 26 -0.13 6.33 0.72
C SER A 26 -0.94 7.55 0.30
N PHE A 27 -1.22 7.72 -0.99
CA PHE A 27 -2.03 8.82 -1.50
C PHE A 27 -3.47 8.76 -0.97
N GLY A 28 -4.08 7.59 -0.97
CA GLY A 28 -5.39 7.39 -0.33
C GLY A 28 -5.38 7.71 1.17
N SER A 29 -4.29 7.40 1.87
CA SER A 29 -4.09 7.78 3.27
C SER A 29 -4.01 9.31 3.46
N SER A 30 -3.24 10.00 2.60
CA SER A 30 -3.15 11.47 2.63
C SER A 30 -4.51 12.14 2.43
N ILE A 31 -5.33 11.63 1.50
CA ILE A 31 -6.68 12.16 1.26
C ILE A 31 -7.57 12.00 2.50
N LYS A 32 -7.50 10.87 3.21
CA LYS A 32 -8.24 10.67 4.47
C LYS A 32 -7.87 11.71 5.50
N ILE A 33 -6.57 11.95 5.68
CA ILE A 33 -6.05 12.93 6.65
C ILE A 33 -6.55 14.33 6.28
N VAL A 34 -6.39 14.75 5.02
CA VAL A 34 -6.86 16.05 4.55
C VAL A 34 -8.37 16.19 4.72
N GLY A 35 -9.15 15.14 4.40
CA GLY A 35 -10.59 15.12 4.60
C GLY A 35 -11.01 15.35 6.04
N ILE A 36 -10.34 14.69 6.99
CA ILE A 36 -10.58 14.88 8.42
C ILE A 36 -10.23 16.31 8.84
N LEU A 37 -9.07 16.83 8.42
CA LEU A 37 -8.65 18.19 8.76
C LEU A 37 -9.60 19.25 8.22
N VAL A 38 -10.07 19.10 6.98
CA VAL A 38 -11.06 19.99 6.37
C VAL A 38 -12.40 19.91 7.13
N GLY A 39 -12.87 18.70 7.42
CA GLY A 39 -14.11 18.50 8.17
C GLY A 39 -14.06 19.15 9.55
N VAL A 40 -13.00 18.90 10.31
CA VAL A 40 -12.78 19.51 11.64
C VAL A 40 -12.65 21.04 11.53
N GLY A 41 -11.94 21.54 10.53
CA GLY A 41 -11.80 22.98 10.29
C GLY A 41 -13.15 23.66 10.07
N ILE A 42 -14.03 23.07 9.24
CA ILE A 42 -15.39 23.57 9.02
C ILE A 42 -16.17 23.61 10.34
N MET A 43 -16.09 22.54 11.15
CA MET A 43 -16.79 22.49 12.44
C MET A 43 -16.32 23.62 13.37
N LEU A 44 -15.00 23.78 13.54
CA LEU A 44 -14.44 24.80 14.44
C LEU A 44 -14.80 26.23 14.02
N LEU A 45 -14.75 26.52 12.71
CA LEU A 45 -15.14 27.84 12.20
C LEU A 45 -16.63 28.12 12.41
N ALA A 46 -17.48 27.11 12.21
CA ALA A 46 -18.92 27.26 12.39
C ALA A 46 -19.32 27.46 13.86
N PHE A 47 -18.66 26.76 14.79
CA PHE A 47 -18.87 26.94 16.23
C PHE A 47 -18.45 28.34 16.72
N GLN A 48 -17.41 28.93 16.14
CA GLN A 48 -17.00 30.31 16.45
C GLN A 48 -17.99 31.36 15.93
N ALA A 49 -18.74 31.05 14.85
CA ALA A 49 -19.69 31.99 14.28
C ALA A 49 -20.95 32.15 15.15
N SER A 50 -21.60 31.04 15.53
CA SER A 50 -22.71 31.03 16.49
C SER A 50 -23.09 29.60 16.88
N ALA A 51 -23.88 29.42 17.96
CA ALA A 51 -24.35 28.10 18.37
C ALA A 51 -25.22 27.41 17.29
N GLN A 52 -26.08 28.17 16.61
CA GLN A 52 -26.93 27.65 15.53
C GLN A 52 -26.10 27.28 14.30
N MET A 53 -25.06 28.07 13.98
CA MET A 53 -24.11 27.73 12.92
C MET A 53 -23.24 26.51 13.28
N GLY A 54 -22.90 26.32 14.56
CA GLY A 54 -22.15 25.15 15.03
C GLY A 54 -22.83 23.82 14.69
N VAL A 55 -24.15 23.73 14.86
CA VAL A 55 -24.91 22.52 14.47
C VAL A 55 -24.86 22.29 12.96
N ALA A 56 -25.05 23.36 12.17
CA ALA A 56 -24.96 23.27 10.71
C ALA A 56 -23.55 22.87 10.24
N GLY A 57 -22.51 23.43 10.86
CA GLY A 57 -21.11 23.10 10.58
C GLY A 57 -20.72 21.70 11.00
N MET A 58 -21.32 21.14 12.06
CA MET A 58 -21.12 19.74 12.44
C MET A 58 -21.62 18.79 11.35
N LEU A 59 -22.82 19.03 10.82
CA LEU A 59 -23.35 18.23 9.72
C LEU A 59 -22.53 18.42 8.44
N LEU A 60 -22.24 19.67 8.08
CA LEU A 60 -21.59 20.00 6.81
C LEU A 60 -20.11 19.58 6.80
N GLY A 61 -19.39 19.82 7.90
CA GLY A 61 -18.02 19.35 8.10
C GLY A 61 -17.94 17.83 8.18
N GLY A 62 -18.92 17.18 8.84
CA GLY A 62 -19.01 15.71 8.92
C GLY A 62 -19.24 15.07 7.56
N VAL A 63 -20.17 15.61 6.76
CA VAL A 63 -20.44 15.12 5.41
C VAL A 63 -19.26 15.39 4.49
N ALA A 64 -18.72 16.61 4.47
CA ALA A 64 -17.58 16.95 3.62
C ALA A 64 -16.35 16.10 3.96
N GLY A 65 -15.96 16.04 5.23
CA GLY A 65 -14.84 15.22 5.68
C GLY A 65 -15.08 13.73 5.46
N GLY A 66 -16.31 13.26 5.68
CA GLY A 66 -16.72 11.88 5.44
C GLY A 66 -16.59 11.47 3.97
N ILE A 67 -17.00 12.32 3.03
CA ILE A 67 -16.86 12.05 1.59
C ILE A 67 -15.38 11.90 1.22
N PHE A 68 -14.52 12.85 1.62
CA PHE A 68 -13.08 12.75 1.35
C PHE A 68 -12.47 11.51 2.00
N TYR A 69 -12.87 11.18 3.23
CA TYR A 69 -12.40 9.99 3.92
C TYR A 69 -12.78 8.70 3.17
N LEU A 70 -14.03 8.58 2.71
CA LEU A 70 -14.49 7.44 1.92
C LEU A 70 -13.76 7.33 0.58
N LEU A 71 -13.54 8.46 -0.11
CA LEU A 71 -12.75 8.48 -1.35
C LEU A 71 -11.32 8.01 -1.10
N GLY A 72 -10.70 8.48 -0.02
CA GLY A 72 -9.37 8.01 0.39
C GLY A 72 -9.34 6.51 0.69
N ILE A 73 -10.40 5.95 1.31
CA ILE A 73 -10.53 4.49 1.50
C ILE A 73 -10.54 3.76 0.16
N LEU A 74 -11.38 4.23 -0.77
CA LEU A 74 -11.51 3.61 -2.09
C LEU A 74 -10.19 3.62 -2.87
N ILE A 75 -9.43 4.72 -2.80
CA ILE A 75 -8.12 4.84 -3.43
C ILE A 75 -7.11 3.89 -2.76
N SER A 76 -7.03 3.87 -1.42
CA SER A 76 -6.14 2.93 -0.72
C SER A 76 -6.48 1.47 -1.04
N ALA A 77 -7.76 1.12 -1.14
CA ALA A 77 -8.20 -0.22 -1.46
C ALA A 77 -7.71 -0.67 -2.85
N GLN A 78 -7.72 0.23 -3.84
CA GLN A 78 -7.18 -0.07 -5.17
C GLN A 78 -5.67 -0.37 -5.13
N GLY A 79 -4.90 0.38 -4.33
CA GLY A 79 -3.48 0.09 -4.12
C GLY A 79 -3.23 -1.25 -3.43
N GLN A 80 -4.05 -1.61 -2.44
CA GLN A 80 -3.99 -2.92 -1.77
C GLN A 80 -4.37 -4.08 -2.70
N ILE A 81 -5.38 -3.90 -3.55
CA ILE A 81 -5.74 -4.89 -4.58
C ILE A 81 -4.57 -5.07 -5.55
N LEU A 82 -3.92 -3.98 -5.98
CA LEU A 82 -2.75 -4.06 -6.85
C LEU A 82 -1.60 -4.85 -6.20
N HIS A 83 -1.34 -4.63 -4.91
CA HIS A 83 -0.38 -5.46 -4.15
C HIS A 83 -0.73 -6.94 -4.21
N ALA A 84 -1.98 -7.32 -3.94
CA ALA A 84 -2.41 -8.72 -3.98
C ALA A 84 -2.28 -9.36 -5.38
N VAL A 85 -2.56 -8.58 -6.44
CA VAL A 85 -2.36 -9.02 -7.83
C VAL A 85 -0.88 -9.21 -8.13
N LEU A 86 -0.01 -8.31 -7.66
CA LEU A 86 1.44 -8.44 -7.82
C LEU A 86 1.98 -9.66 -7.09
N ASP A 87 1.53 -9.91 -5.86
CA ASP A 87 1.91 -11.10 -5.09
C ASP A 87 1.53 -12.38 -5.85
N THR A 88 0.33 -12.42 -6.43
CA THR A 88 -0.14 -13.53 -7.27
C THR A 88 0.71 -13.68 -8.53
N ALA A 89 1.06 -12.57 -9.19
CA ALA A 89 1.84 -12.57 -10.43
C ALA A 89 3.31 -12.98 -10.19
N VAL A 90 3.91 -12.60 -9.07
CA VAL A 90 5.26 -13.02 -8.68
C VAL A 90 5.26 -14.51 -8.34
N ASN A 91 4.29 -14.96 -7.53
CA ASN A 91 4.24 -16.34 -7.08
C ASN A 91 3.91 -17.35 -8.22
N SER A 92 3.17 -16.91 -9.24
CA SER A 92 2.84 -17.74 -10.42
C SER A 92 3.84 -17.64 -11.57
N SER A 93 4.88 -16.80 -11.45
CA SER A 93 5.83 -16.57 -12.55
C SER A 93 6.73 -17.79 -12.79
N PRO A 94 6.76 -18.35 -14.02
CA PRO A 94 7.65 -19.46 -14.38
C PRO A 94 9.12 -19.03 -14.53
N PHE A 95 9.39 -17.72 -14.59
CA PHE A 95 10.71 -17.15 -14.80
C PHE A 95 11.43 -16.77 -13.50
N LEU A 96 10.78 -16.96 -12.34
CA LEU A 96 11.33 -16.58 -11.03
C LEU A 96 11.54 -17.79 -10.15
N THR A 97 12.76 -17.94 -9.62
CA THR A 97 13.09 -18.94 -8.60
C THR A 97 12.53 -18.50 -7.23
N ASN A 98 12.37 -19.44 -6.29
CA ASN A 98 11.95 -19.10 -4.91
C ASN A 98 12.86 -18.04 -4.25
N PRO A 99 14.21 -18.10 -4.41
CA PRO A 99 15.11 -17.01 -4.06
C PRO A 99 14.73 -15.65 -4.65
N ASP A 100 14.44 -15.58 -5.94
CA ASP A 100 14.07 -14.32 -6.63
C ASP A 100 12.73 -13.77 -6.16
N ARG A 101 11.75 -14.64 -5.93
CA ARG A 101 10.42 -14.28 -5.41
C ARG A 101 10.54 -13.69 -4.00
N ALA A 102 11.31 -14.33 -3.13
CA ALA A 102 11.54 -13.85 -1.77
C ALA A 102 12.26 -12.49 -1.75
N GLU A 103 13.18 -12.26 -2.68
CA GLU A 103 13.84 -10.96 -2.82
C GLU A 103 12.88 -9.87 -3.35
N ILE A 104 12.07 -10.18 -4.37
CA ILE A 104 11.09 -9.24 -4.95
C ILE A 104 10.02 -8.86 -3.91
N MET A 105 9.53 -9.83 -3.14
CA MET A 105 8.54 -9.63 -2.08
C MET A 105 9.17 -9.09 -0.79
N SER A 106 10.49 -8.83 -0.77
CA SER A 106 11.22 -8.35 0.40
C SER A 106 11.07 -9.25 1.65
N LEU A 107 10.88 -10.56 1.44
CA LEU A 107 10.70 -11.57 2.50
C LEU A 107 12.03 -12.09 3.07
N ARG A 108 13.16 -11.85 2.37
CA ARG A 108 14.48 -12.30 2.82
C ARG A 108 15.03 -11.36 3.90
N SER A 109 14.77 -11.68 5.17
CA SER A 109 15.70 -11.36 6.25
C SER A 109 17.04 -12.07 5.98
N ALA A 110 18.14 -11.38 6.26
CA ALA A 110 19.50 -11.75 5.87
C ALA A 110 20.03 -13.05 6.51
N GLU A 111 19.68 -14.21 5.97
CA GLU A 111 20.36 -15.46 6.31
C GLU A 111 20.74 -16.23 5.03
N PRO A 112 22.04 -16.40 4.73
CA PRO A 112 22.47 -17.29 3.67
C PRO A 112 22.08 -18.72 4.04
N VAL A 113 21.37 -19.40 3.14
CA VAL A 113 21.10 -20.83 3.28
C VAL A 113 22.44 -21.56 3.34
N ASN A 114 22.81 -22.04 4.52
CA ASN A 114 23.94 -22.94 4.68
C ASN A 114 23.49 -24.31 4.16
N GLU A 115 23.84 -24.64 2.92
CA GLU A 115 23.46 -25.89 2.24
C GLU A 115 23.90 -27.17 3.00
N ASN A 116 24.73 -27.04 4.04
CA ASN A 116 25.22 -28.14 4.86
C ASN A 116 24.25 -28.62 5.97
N GLU A 117 23.12 -27.95 6.22
CA GLU A 117 22.19 -28.34 7.31
C GLU A 117 20.99 -29.18 6.86
N THR A 118 20.82 -29.41 5.55
CA THR A 118 19.64 -30.13 5.01
C THR A 118 19.76 -31.66 5.10
N TYR A 119 20.87 -32.22 5.61
CA TYR A 119 21.14 -33.66 5.61
C TYR A 119 21.26 -34.32 7.00
N THR A 120 20.82 -33.68 8.08
CA THR A 120 20.86 -34.28 9.44
C THR A 120 19.48 -34.55 10.05
N GLY A 121 18.39 -34.33 9.31
CA GLY A 121 17.02 -34.50 9.80
C GLY A 121 16.37 -35.87 9.51
N LEU A 122 17.10 -36.85 8.97
CA LEU A 122 16.59 -38.19 8.72
C LEU A 122 17.62 -39.24 9.20
N SER A 123 17.57 -39.53 10.50
CA SER A 123 18.06 -40.79 11.08
C SER A 123 17.19 -41.14 12.27
#